data_AF-A0A940L1K0-F1
#
_entry.id   AF-A0A940L1K0-F1
#
_cell.length_a   1.000
_cell.length_b   1.000
_cell.length_c   1.000
_cell.angle_alpha   90.00
_cell.angle_beta   90.00
_cell.angle_gamma   90.00
#
_symmetry.space_group_name_H-M   'P 1'
#
loop_
_entity.id
_entity.type
_entity.pdbx_description
1 polymer ?
#
loop_
_entity_poly.entity_id
_entity_poly.type
_entity_poly.pdbx_seq_one_letter_code
_entity_poly.pdbx_strand_id
1 'polypeptide(L)'
;RVAGNIENDDILGSMEFGTAVTGAKLIVVMGHTKCGAVKGACQDVKLGHLTGLLEKIQPAVAQVKKSKPKFNKESYEDIDHVSEVNVKMVVENIRKKSQIIRDMEAKN
;
A
#
# COMPACT_ATOMS: atom_id res chain seq x y z
N ARG A 1 3.77 0.00 11.60
CA ARG A 1 2.58 -0.55 10.89
C ARG A 1 1.54 0.55 10.84
N VAL A 2 0.79 0.66 9.74
CA VAL A 2 -0.32 1.61 9.55
C VAL A 2 -1.47 0.91 8.83
N ALA A 3 -2.68 1.45 8.93
CA ALA A 3 -3.84 0.88 8.24
C ALA A 3 -3.60 0.81 6.72
N GLY A 4 -3.90 -0.33 6.10
CA GLY A 4 -3.73 -0.55 4.66
C GLY A 4 -2.29 -0.56 4.16
N ASN A 5 -1.29 -0.57 5.05
CA ASN A 5 0.13 -0.62 4.70
C ASN A 5 0.55 0.47 3.70
N ILE A 6 -0.11 1.63 3.75
CA ILE A 6 0.13 2.76 2.86
C ILE A 6 1.50 3.40 3.13
N GLU A 7 2.04 4.05 2.10
CA GLU A 7 3.21 4.92 2.20
C GLU A 7 2.83 6.41 2.22
N ASN A 8 3.59 7.20 2.97
CA ASN A 8 3.61 8.66 2.98
C ASN A 8 5.04 9.13 3.30
N ASP A 9 5.26 10.44 3.34
CA ASP A 9 6.60 11.01 3.53
C ASP A 9 7.23 10.58 4.87
N ASP A 10 6.46 10.51 5.96
CA ASP A 10 6.96 10.06 7.27
C ASP A 10 7.45 8.60 7.22
N ILE A 11 6.68 7.72 6.55
CA ILE A 11 7.02 6.31 6.40
C ILE A 11 8.22 6.14 5.46
N LEU A 12 8.32 6.91 4.38
CA LEU A 12 9.48 6.90 3.48
C LEU A 12 10.74 7.38 4.20
N GLY A 13 10.67 8.48 4.96
CA GLY A 13 11.80 8.95 5.76
C GLY A 13 12.26 7.93 6.78
N SER A 14 11.32 7.21 7.41
CA SER A 14 11.67 6.10 8.32
C SER A 14 12.37 4.95 7.59
N MET A 15 11.96 4.62 6.36
CA MET A 15 12.61 3.58 5.55
C MET A 15 14.01 4.02 5.13
N GLU A 16 14.17 5.26 4.67
CA GLU A 16 15.47 5.84 4.27
C GLU A 16 16.46 5.86 5.42
N PHE A 17 16.01 6.24 6.62
CA PHE A 17 16.84 6.14 7.81
C PHE A 17 17.24 4.69 8.09
N GLY A 18 16.27 3.77 8.04
CA GLY A 18 16.51 2.34 8.22
C GLY A 18 17.56 1.80 7.26
N THR A 19 17.49 2.15 5.99
CA THR A 19 18.41 1.63 4.98
C THR A 19 19.73 2.41 4.94
N ALA A 20 19.69 3.71 4.67
CA ALA A 20 20.87 4.51 4.37
C ALA A 20 21.70 4.88 5.60
N VAL A 21 21.06 4.96 6.79
CA VAL A 21 21.75 5.33 8.03
C VAL A 21 22.03 4.10 8.89
N THR A 22 21.03 3.25 9.14
CA THR A 22 21.21 2.09 10.03
C THR A 22 21.71 0.84 9.32
N GLY A 23 21.68 0.80 7.99
CA GLY A 23 22.23 -0.30 7.18
C GLY A 23 21.29 -1.49 6.98
N ALA A 24 19.97 -1.31 7.13
CA ALA A 24 19.00 -2.37 6.83
C ALA A 24 19.09 -2.78 5.35
N LYS A 25 19.17 -4.09 5.11
CA LYS A 25 19.34 -4.66 3.76
C LYS A 25 18.03 -5.09 3.10
N LEU A 26 16.92 -5.09 3.83
CA LEU A 26 15.64 -5.59 3.36
C LEU A 26 14.50 -4.70 3.86
N ILE A 27 13.68 -4.25 2.91
CA ILE A 27 12.36 -3.64 3.18
C ILE A 27 11.31 -4.67 2.74
N VAL A 28 10.32 -4.92 3.60
CA VAL A 28 9.18 -5.80 3.29
C VAL A 28 7.88 -5.03 3.43
N VAL A 29 7.09 -4.99 2.35
CA VAL A 29 5.69 -4.57 2.39
C VAL A 29 4.83 -5.83 2.51
N MET A 30 4.26 -6.05 3.69
CA MET A 30 3.49 -7.26 4.00
C MET A 30 2.01 -6.93 4.18
N GLY A 31 1.20 -7.27 3.18
CA GLY A 31 -0.25 -7.29 3.30
C GLY A 31 -0.75 -8.51 4.08
N HIS A 32 -2.05 -8.57 4.33
CA HIS A 32 -2.71 -9.70 4.96
C HIS A 32 -4.14 -9.84 4.44
N THR A 33 -4.69 -11.05 4.54
CA THR A 33 -6.08 -11.32 4.15
C THR A 33 -7.06 -10.59 5.08
N LYS A 34 -8.28 -10.35 4.58
CA LYS A 34 -9.39 -9.69 5.26
C LYS A 34 -9.01 -8.33 5.86
N CYS A 35 -8.17 -7.57 5.16
CA CYS A 35 -7.73 -6.27 5.64
C CYS A 35 -8.90 -5.28 5.77
N GLY A 36 -9.20 -4.86 7.00
CA GLY A 36 -10.32 -3.96 7.29
C GLY A 36 -10.18 -2.58 6.62
N ALA A 37 -8.96 -2.06 6.49
CA ALA A 37 -8.72 -0.80 5.80
C ALA A 37 -9.00 -0.92 4.29
N VAL A 38 -8.55 -2.01 3.67
CA VAL A 38 -8.83 -2.28 2.26
C VAL A 38 -10.32 -2.50 2.02
N LYS A 39 -11.01 -3.24 2.91
CA LYS A 39 -12.48 -3.36 2.89
C LYS A 39 -13.15 -1.99 2.99
N GLY A 40 -12.71 -1.15 3.92
CA GLY A 40 -13.20 0.22 4.09
C GLY A 40 -13.03 1.07 2.82
N ALA A 41 -11.89 0.95 2.13
CA ALA A 41 -11.66 1.61 0.85
C ALA A 41 -12.59 1.07 -0.26
N CYS A 42 -12.80 -0.25 -0.32
CA CYS A 42 -13.72 -0.87 -1.29
C CYS A 42 -15.18 -0.43 -1.09
N GLN A 43 -15.56 -0.14 0.15
CA GLN A 43 -16.88 0.33 0.55
C GLN A 43 -17.03 1.86 0.54
N ASP A 44 -15.96 2.61 0.24
CA ASP A 44 -15.90 4.07 0.28
C ASP A 44 -16.32 4.66 1.64
N VAL A 45 -15.86 4.05 2.73
CA VAL A 45 -16.10 4.56 4.09
C VAL A 45 -15.50 5.95 4.24
N LYS A 46 -16.27 6.88 4.81
CA LYS A 46 -15.82 8.24 5.15
C LYS A 46 -15.81 8.43 6.65
N LEU A 47 -14.66 8.79 7.23
CA LEU A 47 -14.51 9.03 8.66
C LEU A 47 -13.27 9.87 8.99
N GLY A 48 -13.41 11.19 9.14
CA GLY A 48 -12.31 12.08 9.58
C GLY A 48 -10.99 11.82 8.84
N HIS A 49 -9.88 11.67 9.59
CA HIS A 49 -8.55 11.39 9.02
C HIS A 49 -8.45 10.03 8.30
N LEU A 50 -9.36 9.08 8.58
CA LEU A 50 -9.38 7.80 7.89
C LEU A 50 -9.65 7.97 6.40
N THR A 51 -10.49 8.94 6.00
CA THR A 51 -10.83 9.18 4.60
C THR A 51 -9.59 9.37 3.74
N GLY A 52 -8.67 10.27 4.14
CA GLY A 52 -7.43 10.53 3.40
C GLY A 52 -6.45 9.34 3.41
N LEU A 53 -6.55 8.45 4.40
CA LEU A 53 -5.80 7.20 4.37
C LEU A 53 -6.39 6.23 3.34
N LEU A 54 -7.72 6.06 3.32
CA LEU A 54 -8.40 5.16 2.40
C LEU A 54 -8.26 5.62 0.94
N GLU A 55 -8.17 6.93 0.69
CA GLU A 55 -7.90 7.51 -0.62
C GLU A 55 -6.59 7.01 -1.24
N LYS A 56 -5.56 6.73 -0.42
CA LYS A 56 -4.29 6.15 -0.90
C LYS A 56 -4.44 4.71 -1.39
N ILE A 57 -5.49 4.00 -0.97
CA ILE A 57 -5.81 2.63 -1.39
C ILE A 57 -6.70 2.62 -2.65
N GLN A 58 -7.40 3.72 -2.94
CA GLN A 58 -8.33 3.81 -4.08
C GLN A 58 -7.72 3.44 -5.44
N PRO A 59 -6.45 3.76 -5.77
CA PRO A 59 -5.83 3.29 -7.01
C PRO A 59 -5.85 1.77 -7.16
N ALA A 60 -5.60 1.01 -6.09
CA ALA A 60 -5.66 -0.44 -6.10
C ALA A 60 -7.10 -0.94 -6.30
N VAL A 61 -8.06 -0.31 -5.63
CA VAL A 61 -9.51 -0.61 -5.80
C VAL A 61 -9.92 -0.38 -7.26
N ALA A 62 -9.53 0.74 -7.85
CA ALA A 62 -9.84 1.10 -9.23
C ALA A 62 -9.23 0.10 -10.23
N GLN A 63 -7.97 -0.30 -10.02
CA GLN A 63 -7.31 -1.28 -10.88
C GLN A 63 -8.04 -2.64 -10.87
N VAL A 64 -8.41 -3.14 -9.68
CA VAL A 64 -9.12 -4.42 -9.56
C VAL A 64 -10.54 -4.33 -10.15
N LYS A 65 -11.27 -3.24 -9.89
CA LYS A 65 -12.60 -3.03 -10.50
C LYS A 65 -12.53 -2.99 -12.03
N LYS A 66 -11.47 -2.42 -12.59
CA LYS A 66 -11.24 -2.37 -14.04
C LYS A 66 -10.98 -3.77 -14.62
N SER A 67 -10.24 -4.63 -13.92
CA SER A 67 -9.92 -5.99 -14.39
C SER A 67 -11.01 -7.03 -14.07
N LYS A 68 -11.92 -6.75 -13.13
CA LYS A 68 -13.01 -7.66 -12.72
C LYS A 68 -14.38 -6.95 -12.77
N PRO A 69 -15.13 -7.06 -13.88
CA PRO A 69 -16.45 -6.42 -14.04
C PRO A 69 -17.49 -6.79 -12.97
N LYS A 70 -17.36 -7.96 -12.33
CA LYS A 70 -18.23 -8.46 -11.25
C LYS A 70 -17.61 -8.28 -9.86
N PHE A 71 -16.84 -7.21 -9.65
CA PHE A 71 -16.24 -6.90 -8.35
C PHE A 71 -17.31 -6.78 -7.25
N ASN A 72 -17.13 -7.52 -6.15
CA ASN A 72 -18.01 -7.51 -4.98
C ASN A 72 -17.26 -6.98 -3.75
N LYS A 73 -17.65 -5.79 -3.29
CA LYS A 73 -17.08 -5.12 -2.11
C LYS A 73 -17.29 -5.84 -0.76
N GLU A 74 -18.14 -6.87 -0.72
CA GLU A 74 -18.32 -7.74 0.45
C GLU A 74 -17.56 -9.07 0.36
N SER A 75 -17.04 -9.42 -0.83
CA SER A 75 -16.29 -10.66 -1.03
C SER A 75 -14.87 -10.52 -0.50
N TYR A 76 -14.48 -11.40 0.43
CA TYR A 76 -13.09 -11.41 0.89
C TYR A 76 -12.10 -11.81 -0.20
N GLU A 77 -12.51 -12.61 -1.19
CA GLU A 77 -11.65 -12.90 -2.36
C GLU A 77 -11.30 -11.62 -3.12
N ASP A 78 -12.28 -10.74 -3.34
CA ASP A 78 -12.06 -9.47 -4.03
C ASP A 78 -11.27 -8.48 -3.18
N ILE A 79 -11.55 -8.43 -1.87
CA ILE A 79 -10.83 -7.58 -0.91
C ILE A 79 -9.37 -8.03 -0.79
N ASP A 80 -9.11 -9.34 -0.78
CA ASP A 80 -7.76 -9.91 -0.69
C ASP A 80 -6.99 -9.63 -1.98
N HIS A 81 -7.64 -9.73 -3.15
CA HIS A 81 -7.03 -9.33 -4.41
C HIS A 81 -6.70 -7.82 -4.45
N VAL A 82 -7.56 -6.95 -3.92
CA VAL A 82 -7.21 -5.52 -3.75
C VAL A 82 -6.03 -5.35 -2.79
N SER A 83 -5.96 -6.16 -1.73
CA SER A 83 -4.84 -6.12 -0.78
C SER A 83 -3.52 -6.50 -1.44
N GLU A 84 -3.51 -7.51 -2.30
CA GLU A 84 -2.33 -7.89 -3.10
C GLU A 84 -1.90 -6.79 -4.08
N VAL A 85 -2.86 -6.21 -4.81
CA VAL A 85 -2.58 -5.11 -5.74
C VAL A 85 -2.05 -3.89 -4.98
N ASN A 86 -2.63 -3.58 -3.81
CA ASN A 86 -2.19 -2.50 -2.96
C ASN A 86 -0.74 -2.70 -2.49
N VAL A 87 -0.37 -3.90 -2.03
CA VAL A 87 1.03 -4.20 -1.67
C VAL A 87 1.98 -3.95 -2.84
N LYS A 88 1.65 -4.43 -4.04
CA LYS A 88 2.46 -4.22 -5.25
C LYS A 88 2.60 -2.73 -5.57
N MET A 89 1.50 -1.98 -5.49
CA MET A 89 1.52 -0.53 -5.70
C MET A 89 2.36 0.21 -4.68
N VAL A 90 2.27 -0.15 -3.39
CA VAL A 90 3.08 0.46 -2.33
C VAL A 90 4.56 0.21 -2.58
N VAL A 91 4.95 -1.01 -2.96
CA VAL A 91 6.35 -1.32 -3.34
C VAL A 91 6.81 -0.43 -4.49
N GLU A 92 6.01 -0.32 -5.56
CA GLU A 92 6.33 0.54 -6.69
C GLU A 92 6.38 2.03 -6.31
N ASN A 93 5.49 2.48 -5.42
CA ASN A 93 5.46 3.85 -4.96
C ASN A 93 6.67 4.19 -4.10
N ILE A 94 7.15 3.27 -3.26
CA ILE A 94 8.40 3.45 -2.50
C ILE A 94 9.56 3.71 -3.46
N ARG A 95 9.73 2.88 -4.50
CA ARG A 95 10.77 3.04 -5.54
C ARG A 95 10.63 4.35 -6.32
N LYS A 96 9.39 4.79 -6.59
CA LYS A 96 9.12 6.02 -7.33
C LYS A 96 9.37 7.28 -6.51
N LYS A 97 8.93 7.27 -5.25
CA LYS A 97 8.92 8.45 -4.37
C LYS A 97 10.23 8.64 -3.60
N SER A 98 10.98 7.57 -3.33
CA SER A 98 12.30 7.67 -2.69
C SER A 98 13.40 7.31 -3.69
N GLN A 99 14.13 8.33 -4.15
CA GLN A 99 15.34 8.13 -4.94
C GLN A 99 16.40 7.36 -4.15
N ILE A 100 16.52 7.64 -2.84
CA ILE A 100 17.49 7.00 -1.95
C ILE A 100 17.28 5.49 -1.91
N ILE A 101 16.04 5.05 -1.64
CA ILE A 101 15.71 3.62 -1.57
C ILE A 101 15.92 2.96 -2.93
N ARG A 102 15.48 3.59 -4.02
CA ARG A 102 15.68 3.07 -5.38
C ARG A 102 17.16 2.89 -5.72
N ASP A 103 17.99 3.86 -5.40
CA ASP A 103 19.43 3.80 -5.68
C ASP A 103 20.11 2.73 -4.83
N MET A 104 19.66 2.54 -3.59
CA MET A 104 20.17 1.48 -2.73
C MET A 104 19.76 0.09 -3.21
N GLU A 105 18.53 -0.09 -3.68
CA GLU A 105 18.06 -1.35 -4.26
C GLU A 105 18.86 -1.71 -5.52
N ALA A 106 19.15 -0.74 -6.40
CA ALA A 106 19.88 -0.96 -7.65
C ALA A 106 21.39 -1.24 -7.48
N LYS A 107 21.97 -0.93 -6.31
CA LYS A 107 23.40 -1.14 -6.01
C LYS A 107 23.70 -2.48 -5.34
N ASN A 108 22.68 -3.24 -4.95
CA ASN A 108 22.80 -4.59 -4.39
C ASN A 108 22.53 -5.65 -5.44
#